data_AF-A0A916HHF7-F1
#
_entry.id   AF-A0A916HHF7-F1
#
_cell.length_a   1.000
_cell.length_b   1.000
_cell.length_c   1.000
_cell.angle_alpha   90.00
_cell.angle_beta   90.00
_cell.angle_gamma   90.00
#
_symmetry.space_group_name_H-M   'P 1'
#
loop_
_entity.id
_entity.type
_entity.pdbx_description
1 polymer ?
#
loop_
_entity_poly.entity_id
_entity_poly.type
_entity_poly.pdbx_seq_one_letter_code
_entity_poly.pdbx_strand_id
1 'polypeptide(L)'
;MRSMLWRIGEAGFLAAAAILFLSGVLGGSPDRSVMAEPIEPRDNPATIAASTTVVASTAFTIGLELVSGGLSAPVHVTHAGDGSGRLFVVEQAGKVRVIKNGALLPTPYLTITTQVACCGEQGLLSIAFDPDFQTTRAFYLNYTNLAGNTVIERYTVADATADVANVVNSQSVLTINQPEGNHNGGQVQFGPNDDYLYIGMGDGGGGGDQHGTIGNGQDPAQLLGKMLRINVRGVPTYTIPPTNPFTQTAGYRPEIWALGLRNPWRFSFDRVNGDLFIGDVGQNCWEEID
;
A
#
# COMPACT_ATOMS: atom_id res chain seq x y z
N MET A 1 15.27 17.41 -8.31
CA MET A 1 14.19 18.33 -7.85
C MET A 1 14.10 18.25 -6.34
N ARG A 2 14.06 19.38 -5.62
CA ARG A 2 13.78 19.40 -4.17
C ARG A 2 12.27 19.34 -3.98
N SER A 3 11.80 18.42 -3.13
CA SER A 3 10.38 18.20 -2.88
C SER A 3 9.94 18.84 -1.55
N MET A 4 8.65 19.10 -1.43
CA MET A 4 8.00 19.76 -0.28
C MET A 4 6.96 18.82 0.33
N LEU A 5 6.83 18.82 1.66
CA LEU A 5 5.76 18.13 2.38
C LEU A 5 4.67 19.13 2.78
N TRP A 6 3.41 18.81 2.46
CA TRP A 6 2.25 19.67 2.75
C TRP A 6 1.32 19.02 3.78
N ARG A 7 0.64 19.82 4.59
CA ARG A 7 -0.47 19.43 5.45
C ARG A 7 -1.77 20.02 4.90
N ILE A 8 -2.87 19.27 5.00
CA ILE A 8 -4.21 19.76 4.64
C ILE A 8 -4.78 20.59 5.80
N GLY A 9 -5.25 21.81 5.51
CA GLY A 9 -5.99 22.68 6.42
C GLY A 9 -7.39 23.01 5.90
N GLU A 10 -8.36 23.23 6.78
CA GLU A 10 -9.74 23.61 6.42
C GLU A 10 -9.90 25.14 6.36
N ALA A 11 -10.53 25.65 5.29
CA ALA A 11 -10.97 27.04 5.18
C ALA A 11 -12.45 27.13 4.72
N GLY A 12 -13.19 28.07 5.30
CA GLY A 12 -14.67 28.12 5.26
C GLY A 12 -15.33 28.52 3.93
N PHE A 13 -16.52 27.92 3.74
CA PHE A 13 -17.70 28.20 2.90
C PHE A 13 -17.64 29.10 1.65
N LEU A 14 -18.09 28.52 0.52
CA LEU A 14 -19.17 29.02 -0.35
C LEU A 14 -19.69 27.88 -1.26
N ALA A 15 -21.01 27.76 -1.42
CA ALA A 15 -21.69 26.64 -2.08
C ALA A 15 -21.97 26.88 -3.57
N ALA A 16 -21.89 25.82 -4.40
CA ALA A 16 -22.58 25.72 -5.69
C ALA A 16 -22.76 24.25 -6.13
N ALA A 17 -23.84 24.00 -6.86
CA ALA A 17 -24.56 22.74 -7.04
C ALA A 17 -23.94 21.70 -8.01
N ALA A 18 -24.30 20.43 -7.82
CA ALA A 18 -23.99 19.30 -8.70
C ALA A 18 -24.94 19.24 -9.92
N ILE A 19 -24.39 18.94 -11.10
CA ILE A 19 -25.14 18.65 -12.34
C ILE A 19 -25.15 17.13 -12.54
N LEU A 20 -26.34 16.53 -12.59
CA LEU A 20 -26.55 15.17 -13.08
C LEU A 20 -26.54 15.18 -14.62
N PHE A 21 -25.78 14.26 -15.23
CA PHE A 21 -25.97 13.91 -16.64
C PHE A 21 -26.74 12.59 -16.74
N LEU A 22 -27.98 12.69 -17.25
CA LEU A 22 -28.72 11.58 -17.81
C LEU A 22 -28.46 11.58 -19.32
N SER A 23 -28.10 10.44 -19.90
CA SER A 23 -28.17 10.27 -21.37
C SER A 23 -28.85 8.96 -21.70
N GLY A 24 -29.79 9.01 -22.64
CA GLY A 24 -30.51 7.87 -23.17
C GLY A 24 -30.58 7.91 -24.68
N VAL A 25 -30.44 6.70 -25.27
CA VAL A 25 -31.09 6.11 -26.47
C VAL A 25 -30.80 6.76 -27.86
N LEU A 26 -30.68 6.11 -29.04
CA LEU A 26 -31.24 4.89 -29.68
C LEU A 26 -30.43 4.48 -30.96
N GLY A 27 -30.52 3.19 -31.35
CA GLY A 27 -30.58 2.68 -32.75
C GLY A 27 -29.30 2.08 -33.35
N GLY A 28 -29.24 0.94 -34.04
CA GLY A 28 -30.22 -0.06 -34.51
C GLY A 28 -29.50 -1.27 -35.19
N SER A 29 -30.16 -2.42 -35.24
CA SER A 29 -29.76 -3.77 -35.74
C SER A 29 -29.84 -3.91 -37.29
N PRO A 30 -29.75 -5.10 -37.97
CA PRO A 30 -29.59 -6.53 -37.55
C PRO A 30 -28.44 -7.27 -38.32
N ASP A 31 -28.09 -8.56 -38.19
CA ASP A 31 -28.87 -9.81 -38.23
C ASP A 31 -27.92 -11.02 -38.02
N ARG A 32 -28.32 -12.03 -37.23
CA ARG A 32 -28.20 -13.47 -37.57
C ARG A 32 -28.81 -14.35 -36.46
N SER A 33 -29.85 -15.08 -36.86
CA SER A 33 -30.67 -16.02 -36.10
C SER A 33 -29.95 -17.32 -35.72
N VAL A 34 -30.01 -17.69 -34.43
CA VAL A 34 -30.05 -19.09 -33.98
C VAL A 34 -31.18 -19.19 -32.94
N MET A 35 -32.18 -20.02 -33.25
CA MET A 35 -33.38 -20.20 -32.44
C MET A 35 -33.07 -21.07 -31.21
N ALA A 36 -33.24 -20.51 -30.01
CA ALA A 36 -33.38 -21.25 -28.76
C ALA A 36 -34.80 -20.99 -28.23
N GLU A 37 -35.44 -22.02 -27.69
CA GLU A 37 -36.85 -21.98 -27.23
C GLU A 37 -37.08 -20.94 -26.11
N PRO A 38 -38.28 -20.33 -26.02
CA PRO A 38 -38.57 -19.32 -25.00
C PRO A 38 -38.68 -19.96 -23.62
N ILE A 39 -37.79 -19.57 -22.71
CA ILE A 39 -37.95 -19.79 -21.27
C ILE A 39 -39.00 -18.79 -20.78
N GLU A 40 -40.09 -19.28 -20.19
CA GLU A 40 -41.10 -18.40 -19.58
C GLU A 40 -40.48 -17.48 -18.50
N PRO A 41 -40.93 -16.22 -18.37
CA PRO A 41 -40.39 -15.31 -17.38
C PRO A 41 -40.72 -15.82 -15.98
N ARG A 42 -39.70 -16.24 -15.24
CA ARG A 42 -39.81 -16.42 -13.78
C ARG A 42 -40.03 -15.06 -13.14
N ASP A 43 -40.88 -15.09 -12.11
CA ASP A 43 -41.39 -13.98 -11.32
C ASP A 43 -40.52 -12.71 -11.26
N ASN A 44 -41.22 -11.61 -11.52
CA ASN A 44 -40.81 -10.21 -11.38
C ASN A 44 -39.91 -10.00 -10.14
N PRO A 45 -38.65 -9.55 -10.27
CA PRO A 45 -37.88 -9.17 -9.09
C PRO A 45 -38.57 -7.97 -8.47
N ALA A 46 -38.96 -8.10 -7.20
CA ALA A 46 -39.46 -6.99 -6.41
C ALA A 46 -38.48 -5.82 -6.54
N THR A 47 -38.93 -4.72 -7.13
CA THR A 47 -38.20 -3.46 -7.14
C THR A 47 -38.04 -3.01 -5.69
N ILE A 48 -36.89 -3.32 -5.10
CA ILE A 48 -36.44 -2.68 -3.87
C ILE A 48 -36.07 -1.27 -4.29
N ALA A 49 -36.97 -0.31 -4.06
CA ALA A 49 -36.65 1.10 -4.16
C ALA A 49 -35.60 1.40 -3.08
N ALA A 50 -34.32 1.42 -3.46
CA ALA A 50 -33.26 1.94 -2.61
C ALA A 50 -33.51 3.44 -2.44
N SER A 51 -33.96 3.83 -1.26
CA SER A 51 -34.10 5.24 -0.90
C SER A 51 -32.70 5.81 -0.69
N THR A 52 -32.08 6.35 -1.74
CA THR A 52 -30.80 7.06 -1.66
C THR A 52 -31.02 8.41 -0.99
N THR A 53 -30.82 8.46 0.32
CA THR A 53 -30.59 9.73 1.02
C THR A 53 -29.27 10.30 0.52
N VAL A 54 -29.35 11.27 -0.40
CA VAL A 54 -28.20 12.11 -0.76
C VAL A 54 -27.90 12.96 0.47
N VAL A 55 -26.94 12.54 1.28
CA VAL A 55 -26.39 13.39 2.33
C VAL A 55 -25.70 14.54 1.61
N ALA A 56 -26.23 15.75 1.76
CA ALA A 56 -25.57 16.95 1.25
C ALA A 56 -24.17 17.03 1.89
N SER A 57 -23.15 16.77 1.09
CA SER A 57 -21.76 17.00 1.49
C SER A 57 -21.60 18.48 1.77
N THR A 58 -21.20 18.83 2.99
CA THR A 58 -20.76 20.19 3.29
C THR A 58 -19.53 20.47 2.44
N ALA A 59 -19.60 21.46 1.55
CA ALA A 59 -18.45 21.90 0.79
C ALA A 59 -17.33 22.30 1.77
N PHE A 60 -16.24 21.53 1.77
CA PHE A 60 -15.04 21.84 2.53
C PHE A 60 -13.97 22.32 1.56
N THR A 61 -13.19 23.31 1.97
CA THR A 61 -12.05 23.78 1.19
C THR A 61 -10.79 23.12 1.71
N ILE A 62 -10.06 22.47 0.82
CA ILE A 62 -8.74 21.91 1.10
C ILE A 62 -7.70 23.00 0.85
N GLY A 63 -6.99 23.42 1.90
CA GLY A 63 -5.79 24.24 1.79
C GLY A 63 -4.52 23.40 1.93
N LEU A 64 -3.43 23.83 1.29
CA LEU A 64 -2.10 23.23 1.47
C LEU A 64 -1.22 24.16 2.29
N GLU A 65 -0.72 23.68 3.42
CA GLU A 65 0.28 24.36 4.24
C GLU A 65 1.63 23.65 4.11
N LEU A 66 2.68 24.39 3.78
CA LEU A 66 4.03 23.83 3.70
C LEU A 66 4.52 23.48 5.11
N VAL A 67 4.74 22.19 5.37
CA VAL A 67 5.32 21.73 6.64
C VAL A 67 6.83 21.87 6.60
N SER A 68 7.48 21.31 5.57
CA SER A 68 8.93 21.39 5.42
C SER A 68 9.38 21.17 3.98
N GLY A 69 10.52 21.77 3.62
CA GLY A 69 11.18 21.60 2.33
C GLY A 69 12.55 20.91 2.46
N GLY A 70 13.25 20.74 1.33
CA GLY A 70 14.61 20.19 1.33
C GLY A 70 14.68 18.66 1.30
N LEU A 71 13.56 18.01 1.02
CA LEU A 71 13.48 16.57 0.77
C LEU A 71 13.90 16.24 -0.68
N SER A 72 14.39 15.03 -0.89
CA SER A 72 14.80 14.52 -2.21
C SER A 72 14.05 13.24 -2.54
N ALA A 73 13.16 13.29 -3.54
CA ALA A 73 12.32 12.16 -3.97
C ALA A 73 11.63 11.43 -2.77
N PRO A 74 10.83 12.14 -1.95
CA PRO A 74 10.09 11.52 -0.88
C PRO A 74 9.00 10.61 -1.44
N VAL A 75 8.91 9.38 -0.95
CA VAL A 75 7.94 8.38 -1.43
C VAL A 75 6.98 7.91 -0.34
N HIS A 76 7.32 8.11 0.94
CA HIS A 76 6.46 7.75 2.07
C HIS A 76 6.69 8.69 3.25
N VAL A 77 5.65 8.90 4.06
CA VAL A 77 5.74 9.61 5.34
C VAL A 77 4.86 8.92 6.38
N THR A 78 5.38 8.75 7.59
CA THR A 78 4.64 8.14 8.70
C THR A 78 5.14 8.68 10.05
N HIS A 79 4.57 8.19 11.15
CA HIS A 79 5.01 8.43 12.52
C HIS A 79 5.36 7.13 13.23
N ALA A 80 6.16 7.20 14.30
CA ALA A 80 6.50 6.03 15.11
C ALA A 80 5.44 5.66 16.16
N GLY A 81 4.34 6.42 16.28
CA GLY A 81 3.27 6.14 17.25
C GLY A 81 3.68 6.38 18.71
N ASP A 82 4.83 7.03 18.93
CA ASP A 82 5.49 7.19 20.23
C ASP A 82 5.16 8.50 20.95
N GLY A 83 4.19 9.28 20.43
CA GLY A 83 3.81 10.59 20.97
C GLY A 83 4.84 11.71 20.77
N SER A 84 5.96 11.45 20.10
CA SER A 84 7.05 12.44 19.93
C SER A 84 6.73 13.57 18.93
N GLY A 85 5.68 13.39 18.11
CA GLY A 85 5.35 14.30 17.01
C GLY A 85 6.33 14.26 15.84
N ARG A 86 7.27 13.30 15.81
CA ARG A 86 8.22 13.12 14.71
C ARG A 86 7.51 12.51 13.50
N LEU A 87 7.80 13.09 12.34
CA LEU A 87 7.44 12.52 11.04
C LEU A 87 8.70 11.92 10.41
N PHE A 88 8.59 10.68 9.96
CA PHE A 88 9.65 9.94 9.28
C PHE A 88 9.33 9.92 7.80
N VAL A 89 10.18 10.58 7.00
CA VAL A 89 10.01 10.70 5.55
C VAL A 89 11.01 9.79 4.85
N VAL A 90 10.52 8.89 4.03
CA VAL A 90 11.34 8.00 3.21
C VAL A 90 11.72 8.72 1.91
N GLU A 91 13.03 8.86 1.68
CA GLU A 91 13.60 9.30 0.41
C GLU A 91 14.06 8.07 -0.39
N GLN A 92 13.61 7.97 -1.64
CA GLN A 92 13.74 6.79 -2.50
C GLN A 92 15.17 6.23 -2.60
N ALA A 93 16.18 7.10 -2.57
CA ALA A 93 17.58 6.71 -2.68
C ALA A 93 18.16 6.02 -1.42
N GLY A 94 17.34 5.68 -0.42
CA GLY A 94 17.78 4.93 0.76
C GLY A 94 18.05 5.79 1.99
N LYS A 95 17.29 6.87 2.20
CA LYS A 95 17.36 7.68 3.42
C LYS A 95 16.01 7.77 4.11
N VAL A 96 16.01 7.69 5.43
CA VAL A 96 14.87 8.07 6.26
C VAL A 96 15.20 9.41 6.91
N ARG A 97 14.41 10.44 6.64
CA ARG A 97 14.56 11.79 7.18
C ARG A 97 13.58 12.00 8.33
N VAL A 98 13.90 12.92 9.24
CA VAL A 98 13.01 13.29 10.35
C VAL A 98 12.59 14.74 10.18
N ILE A 99 11.29 14.98 10.24
CA ILE A 99 10.73 16.31 10.50
C ILE A 99 10.24 16.32 11.94
N LYS A 100 10.69 17.31 12.72
CA LYS A 100 10.33 17.50 14.12
C LYS A 100 10.04 18.97 14.35
N ASN A 101 8.89 19.27 14.95
CA ASN A 101 8.42 20.65 15.17
C ASN A 101 8.43 21.50 13.88
N GLY A 102 7.98 20.92 12.75
CA GLY A 102 7.95 21.57 11.43
C GLY A 102 9.30 21.71 10.72
N ALA A 103 10.41 21.37 11.37
CA ALA A 103 11.75 21.48 10.78
C ALA A 103 12.30 20.12 10.34
N LEU A 104 12.82 20.05 9.12
CA LEU A 104 13.63 18.94 8.64
C LEU A 104 14.97 18.92 9.39
N LEU A 105 15.25 17.82 10.08
CA LEU A 105 16.52 17.65 10.78
C LEU A 105 17.68 17.49 9.77
N PRO A 106 18.88 18.02 10.09
CA PRO A 106 20.03 17.97 9.19
C PRO A 106 20.54 16.53 8.99
N THR A 107 20.54 15.73 10.05
CA THR A 107 20.96 14.33 10.03
C THR A 107 19.77 13.42 9.72
N PRO A 108 19.86 12.53 8.72
CA PRO A 108 18.85 11.49 8.51
C PRO A 108 18.71 10.57 9.73
N TYR A 109 17.52 10.03 9.97
CA TYR A 109 17.29 8.96 10.93
C TYR A 109 18.13 7.72 10.58
N LEU A 110 18.11 7.35 9.29
CA LEU A 110 18.81 6.19 8.76
C LEU A 110 19.30 6.48 7.34
N THR A 111 20.46 5.91 6.97
CA THR A 111 20.97 5.89 5.59
C THR A 111 21.43 4.48 5.25
N ILE A 112 20.88 3.92 4.16
CA ILE A 112 21.20 2.59 3.63
C ILE A 112 21.48 2.64 2.11
N THR A 113 21.95 3.79 1.61
CA THR A 113 22.15 4.06 0.17
C THR A 113 23.05 3.05 -0.54
N THR A 114 23.95 2.37 0.18
CA THR A 114 24.84 1.35 -0.37
C THR A 114 24.18 -0.02 -0.54
N GLN A 115 22.95 -0.21 -0.04
CA GLN A 115 22.19 -1.46 -0.09
C GLN A 115 21.04 -1.39 -1.10
N VAL A 116 20.64 -0.17 -1.49
CA VAL A 116 19.41 0.10 -2.24
C VAL A 116 19.72 0.27 -3.73
N ALA A 117 19.12 -0.58 -4.57
CA ALA A 117 18.97 -0.25 -5.98
C ALA A 117 17.91 0.83 -6.09
N CYS A 118 18.20 1.91 -6.81
CA CYS A 118 17.27 3.02 -6.90
C CYS A 118 16.75 3.21 -8.31
N CYS A 119 15.62 3.89 -8.25
CA CYS A 119 15.05 4.78 -9.23
C CYS A 119 14.07 4.06 -10.16
N GLY A 120 13.16 4.82 -10.78
CA GLY A 120 11.91 4.24 -11.29
C GLY A 120 10.99 3.86 -10.14
N GLU A 121 10.53 2.61 -10.10
CA GLU A 121 9.73 2.06 -8.99
C GLU A 121 10.58 1.39 -7.91
N GLN A 122 11.88 1.20 -8.16
CA GLN A 122 12.82 0.66 -7.19
C GLN A 122 13.31 1.73 -6.20
N GLY A 123 13.70 1.31 -5.01
CA GLY A 123 14.29 2.19 -4.00
C GLY A 123 13.99 1.72 -2.58
N LEU A 124 14.17 2.62 -1.62
CA LEU A 124 13.55 2.50 -0.31
C LEU A 124 12.13 3.06 -0.40
N LEU A 125 11.13 2.20 -0.14
CA LEU A 125 9.74 2.48 -0.52
C LEU A 125 8.83 2.69 0.69
N SER A 126 9.14 2.08 1.84
CA SER A 126 8.36 2.25 3.06
C SER A 126 9.17 2.00 4.34
N ILE A 127 8.64 2.53 5.44
CA ILE A 127 9.04 2.26 6.81
C ILE A 127 7.77 2.03 7.65
N ALA A 128 7.78 1.02 8.50
CA ALA A 128 6.76 0.78 9.52
C ALA A 128 7.43 0.57 10.87
N PHE A 129 6.97 1.29 11.90
CA PHE A 129 7.40 1.06 13.27
C PHE A 129 6.52 -0.01 13.90
N ASP A 130 7.10 -0.91 14.68
CA ASP A 130 6.33 -1.87 15.46
C ASP A 130 5.35 -1.10 16.38
N PRO A 131 4.09 -1.54 16.56
CA PRO A 131 3.12 -0.85 17.41
C PRO A 131 3.62 -0.62 18.85
N ASP A 132 4.50 -1.50 19.34
CA ASP A 132 5.17 -1.42 20.63
C ASP A 132 6.62 -0.90 20.49
N PHE A 133 6.89 0.01 19.56
CA PHE A 133 8.25 0.48 19.21
C PHE A 133 9.08 0.93 20.41
N GLN A 134 8.47 1.56 21.42
CA GLN A 134 9.20 1.95 22.63
C GLN A 134 9.81 0.75 23.39
N THR A 135 9.17 -0.42 23.28
CA THR A 135 9.58 -1.66 23.94
C THR A 135 10.43 -2.51 23.00
N THR A 136 9.93 -2.79 21.80
CA THR A 136 10.58 -3.68 20.82
C THR A 136 11.79 -3.03 20.17
N ARG A 137 11.79 -1.69 20.07
CA ARG A 137 12.79 -0.89 19.38
C ARG A 137 12.97 -1.32 17.92
N ALA A 138 11.94 -1.92 17.35
CA ALA A 138 11.97 -2.51 16.02
C ALA A 138 11.18 -1.67 15.01
N PHE A 139 11.77 -1.46 13.83
CA PHE A 139 11.06 -0.96 12.66
C PHE A 139 11.43 -1.80 11.44
N TYR A 140 10.63 -1.68 10.39
CA TYR A 140 10.67 -2.52 9.21
C TYR A 140 10.74 -1.65 7.97
N LEU A 141 11.65 -1.99 7.05
CA LEU A 141 11.76 -1.33 5.77
C LEU A 141 11.29 -2.25 4.65
N ASN A 142 10.74 -1.68 3.60
CA ASN A 142 10.61 -2.32 2.29
C ASN A 142 11.51 -1.56 1.30
N TYR A 143 12.49 -2.26 0.73
CA TYR A 143 13.38 -1.69 -0.28
C TYR A 143 13.78 -2.71 -1.35
N THR A 144 14.19 -2.21 -2.50
CA THR A 144 14.83 -3.00 -3.55
C THR A 144 16.34 -3.06 -3.31
N ASN A 145 16.91 -4.27 -3.19
CA ASN A 145 18.36 -4.43 -3.01
C ASN A 145 19.13 -4.32 -4.33
N LEU A 146 20.47 -4.27 -4.27
CA LEU A 146 21.34 -4.16 -5.45
C LEU A 146 21.20 -5.31 -6.47
N ALA A 147 20.60 -6.44 -6.09
CA ALA A 147 20.31 -7.55 -6.97
C ALA A 147 18.88 -7.50 -7.55
N GLY A 148 18.14 -6.40 -7.34
CA GLY A 148 16.79 -6.19 -7.84
C GLY A 148 15.68 -6.82 -7.00
N ASN A 149 16.00 -7.53 -5.91
CA ASN A 149 14.98 -8.19 -5.07
C ASN A 149 14.30 -7.19 -4.13
N THR A 150 13.01 -7.37 -3.87
CA THR A 150 12.33 -6.69 -2.75
C THR A 150 12.75 -7.35 -1.44
N VAL A 151 13.14 -6.54 -0.47
CA VAL A 151 13.57 -6.95 0.87
C VAL A 151 12.69 -6.28 1.91
N ILE A 152 12.10 -7.09 2.77
CA ILE A 152 11.51 -6.66 4.03
C ILE A 152 12.55 -6.91 5.12
N GLU A 153 13.08 -5.85 5.71
CA GLU A 153 14.16 -5.96 6.70
C GLU A 153 13.75 -5.32 8.02
N ARG A 154 13.98 -6.06 9.11
CA ARG A 154 13.83 -5.58 10.48
C ARG A 154 15.11 -4.90 10.93
N TYR A 155 14.98 -3.72 11.50
CA TYR A 155 16.04 -2.98 12.17
C TYR A 155 15.68 -2.82 13.64
N THR A 156 16.65 -3.03 14.53
CA THR A 156 16.53 -2.79 15.97
C THR A 156 17.45 -1.66 16.39
N VAL A 157 16.92 -0.70 17.17
CA VAL A 157 17.64 0.49 17.62
C VAL A 157 18.07 0.40 19.08
N ALA A 158 19.14 1.10 19.44
CA ALA A 158 19.56 1.21 20.83
C ALA A 158 18.51 1.95 21.68
N ASP A 159 17.95 3.03 21.12
CA ASP A 159 17.04 3.98 21.77
C ASP A 159 15.94 4.41 20.79
N ALA A 160 14.68 4.11 21.12
CA ALA A 160 13.51 4.46 20.30
C ALA A 160 13.27 5.99 20.24
N THR A 161 13.76 6.75 21.22
CA THR A 161 13.54 8.20 21.32
C THR A 161 14.58 9.03 20.55
N ALA A 162 15.68 8.40 20.13
CA ALA A 162 16.75 9.07 19.42
C ALA A 162 16.32 9.53 18.02
N ASP A 163 16.77 10.71 17.61
CA ASP A 163 16.50 11.28 16.26
C ASP A 163 17.39 10.65 15.16
N VAL A 164 18.29 9.74 15.54
CA VAL A 164 19.11 8.88 14.67
C VAL A 164 18.94 7.44 15.14
N ALA A 165 18.73 6.51 14.19
CA ALA A 165 18.35 5.14 14.48
C ALA A 165 19.38 4.39 15.36
N ASN A 166 20.68 4.67 15.24
CA ASN A 166 21.74 3.98 16.01
C ASN A 166 21.49 2.46 16.07
N VAL A 167 21.43 1.86 14.87
CA VAL A 167 21.06 0.45 14.67
C VAL A 167 22.02 -0.46 15.41
N VAL A 168 21.48 -1.37 16.23
CA VAL A 168 22.25 -2.39 16.96
C VAL A 168 22.14 -3.77 16.32
N ASN A 169 21.09 -3.99 15.52
CA ASN A 169 20.86 -5.24 14.79
C ASN A 169 20.01 -4.97 13.55
N SER A 170 20.26 -5.69 12.46
CA SER A 170 19.35 -5.79 11.33
C SER A 170 19.23 -7.24 10.85
N GLN A 171 18.07 -7.60 10.32
CA GLN A 171 17.79 -8.96 9.86
C GLN A 171 16.76 -8.93 8.73
N SER A 172 17.08 -9.58 7.60
CA SER A 172 16.09 -9.80 6.55
C SER A 172 14.97 -10.72 7.07
N VAL A 173 13.74 -10.25 6.93
CA VAL A 173 12.51 -10.98 7.29
C VAL A 173 12.02 -11.77 6.08
N LEU A 174 11.97 -11.11 4.91
CA LEU A 174 11.48 -11.69 3.67
C LEU A 174 12.25 -11.07 2.49
N THR A 175 12.72 -11.91 1.58
CA THR A 175 13.34 -11.48 0.31
C THR A 175 12.57 -12.12 -0.84
N ILE A 176 12.09 -11.30 -1.77
CA ILE A 176 11.28 -11.73 -2.92
C ILE A 176 12.01 -11.32 -4.20
N ASN A 177 12.24 -12.30 -5.08
CA ASN A 177 12.80 -12.02 -6.40
C ASN A 177 11.80 -11.23 -7.24
N GLN A 178 12.29 -10.19 -7.90
CA GLN A 178 11.50 -9.39 -8.84
C GLN A 178 11.99 -9.72 -10.26
N PRO A 179 11.10 -10.17 -11.16
CA PRO A 179 11.47 -10.45 -12.54
C PRO A 179 11.82 -9.17 -13.31
N GLU A 180 11.21 -8.03 -12.97
CA GLU A 180 11.47 -6.73 -13.61
C GLU A 180 11.73 -5.60 -12.59
N GLY A 181 12.15 -4.45 -13.10
CA GLY A 181 12.41 -3.23 -12.31
C GLY A 181 11.19 -2.39 -11.96
N ASN A 182 9.97 -2.88 -12.25
CA ASN A 182 8.71 -2.19 -11.98
C ASN A 182 7.69 -3.13 -11.30
N HIS A 183 6.58 -2.55 -10.84
CA HIS A 183 5.55 -3.18 -10.01
C HIS A 183 6.11 -3.84 -8.76
N ASN A 184 6.95 -3.11 -8.03
CA ASN A 184 7.60 -3.64 -6.83
C ASN A 184 6.69 -3.61 -5.57
N GLY A 185 5.45 -3.12 -5.69
CA GLY A 185 4.63 -2.73 -4.55
C GLY A 185 5.37 -1.66 -3.74
N GLY A 186 5.29 -1.71 -2.41
CA GLY A 186 6.27 -0.96 -1.63
C GLY A 186 5.85 -0.56 -0.24
N GLN A 187 4.56 -0.59 0.09
CA GLN A 187 4.12 -0.27 1.44
C GLN A 187 4.27 -1.48 2.38
N VAL A 188 4.70 -1.17 3.60
CA VAL A 188 4.56 -2.04 4.76
C VAL A 188 3.86 -1.26 5.86
N GLN A 189 2.94 -1.90 6.55
CA GLN A 189 2.18 -1.29 7.64
C GLN A 189 1.63 -2.38 8.57
N PHE A 190 1.60 -2.09 9.87
CA PHE A 190 0.96 -2.97 10.84
C PHE A 190 -0.55 -2.84 10.81
N GLY A 191 -1.25 -3.97 10.84
CA GLY A 191 -2.70 -4.01 10.97
C GLY A 191 -3.13 -3.46 12.33
N PRO A 192 -4.17 -2.61 12.40
CA PRO A 192 -4.56 -1.94 13.65
C PRO A 192 -5.20 -2.89 14.67
N ASN A 193 -5.67 -4.05 14.24
CA ASN A 193 -6.45 -4.99 15.06
C ASN A 193 -5.69 -6.27 15.42
N ASP A 194 -4.61 -6.58 14.71
CA ASP A 194 -3.91 -7.87 14.80
C ASP A 194 -2.40 -7.77 14.99
N ASP A 195 -1.82 -6.57 14.94
CA ASP A 195 -0.37 -6.31 14.99
C ASP A 195 0.45 -7.13 13.99
N TYR A 196 -0.16 -7.63 12.92
CA TYR A 196 0.56 -8.31 11.85
C TYR A 196 1.08 -7.30 10.84
N LEU A 197 2.22 -7.64 10.22
CA LEU A 197 2.81 -6.81 9.18
C LEU A 197 2.15 -7.15 7.84
N TYR A 198 1.45 -6.17 7.27
CA TYR A 198 0.90 -6.24 5.93
C TYR A 198 1.89 -5.66 4.93
N ILE A 199 2.01 -6.29 3.77
CA ILE A 199 2.98 -5.96 2.73
C ILE A 199 2.25 -5.92 1.39
N GLY A 200 2.27 -4.77 0.73
CA GLY A 200 1.81 -4.64 -0.65
C GLY A 200 2.92 -5.09 -1.59
N MET A 201 2.66 -6.14 -2.38
CA MET A 201 3.60 -6.72 -3.32
C MET A 201 3.01 -6.75 -4.73
N GLY A 202 3.60 -6.02 -5.67
CA GLY A 202 3.19 -6.08 -7.07
C GLY A 202 3.56 -7.39 -7.75
N ASP A 203 2.99 -7.61 -8.92
CA ASP A 203 3.15 -8.81 -9.77
C ASP A 203 4.58 -8.95 -10.34
N GLY A 204 5.44 -7.95 -10.11
CA GLY A 204 6.83 -7.95 -10.50
C GLY A 204 7.09 -7.42 -11.91
N GLY A 205 6.08 -6.83 -12.54
CA GLY A 205 6.27 -5.96 -13.70
C GLY A 205 5.76 -6.55 -15.01
N GLY A 206 6.24 -5.98 -16.11
CA GLY A 206 5.84 -6.41 -17.45
C GLY A 206 4.39 -6.07 -17.83
N GLY A 207 4.14 -5.96 -19.13
CA GLY A 207 2.79 -5.73 -19.65
C GLY A 207 1.98 -7.03 -19.62
N GLY A 208 0.83 -7.02 -18.94
CA GLY A 208 -0.11 -8.14 -18.92
C GLY A 208 0.37 -9.37 -18.15
N ASP A 209 1.29 -9.20 -17.20
CA ASP A 209 1.78 -10.24 -16.28
C ASP A 209 2.08 -11.58 -16.99
N GLN A 210 2.95 -11.53 -18.00
CA GLN A 210 3.30 -12.70 -18.83
C GLN A 210 4.27 -13.67 -18.13
N HIS A 211 4.29 -13.67 -16.80
CA HIS A 211 5.13 -14.53 -15.99
C HIS A 211 4.48 -15.91 -15.84
N GLY A 212 5.11 -16.93 -16.41
CA GLY A 212 4.53 -18.28 -16.45
C GLY A 212 3.30 -18.36 -17.37
N THR A 213 2.38 -19.29 -17.08
CA THR A 213 1.18 -19.54 -17.92
C THR A 213 -0.05 -18.76 -17.47
N ILE A 214 -0.08 -18.28 -16.22
CA ILE A 214 -1.24 -17.63 -15.61
C ILE A 214 -0.94 -16.26 -14.99
N GLY A 215 0.33 -15.80 -15.03
CA GLY A 215 0.77 -14.58 -14.36
C GLY A 215 1.05 -14.78 -12.88
N ASN A 216 1.97 -13.97 -12.35
CA ASN A 216 2.31 -13.95 -10.94
C ASN A 216 1.12 -13.56 -10.05
N GLY A 217 0.28 -12.63 -10.47
CA GLY A 217 -0.88 -12.16 -9.72
C GLY A 217 -1.87 -13.28 -9.40
N GLN A 218 -2.09 -14.20 -10.34
CA GLN A 218 -2.98 -15.35 -10.18
C GLN A 218 -2.27 -16.61 -9.67
N ASP A 219 -0.95 -16.75 -9.86
CA ASP A 219 -0.20 -17.91 -9.36
C ASP A 219 -0.13 -17.89 -7.82
N PRO A 220 -0.77 -18.87 -7.13
CA PRO A 220 -0.77 -18.91 -5.67
C PRO A 220 0.56 -19.41 -5.08
N ALA A 221 1.47 -19.95 -5.90
CA ALA A 221 2.81 -20.35 -5.48
C ALA A 221 3.78 -19.15 -5.39
N GLN A 222 3.40 -18.00 -5.97
CA GLN A 222 4.17 -16.76 -5.91
C GLN A 222 3.73 -15.85 -4.77
N LEU A 223 4.66 -15.01 -4.32
CA LEU A 223 4.38 -13.90 -3.39
C LEU A 223 4.11 -12.57 -4.12
N LEU A 224 4.27 -12.56 -5.44
CA LEU A 224 4.07 -11.39 -6.31
C LEU A 224 2.58 -11.24 -6.67
N GLY A 225 2.13 -9.99 -6.75
CA GLY A 225 0.74 -9.61 -7.07
C GLY A 225 -0.23 -9.97 -5.94
N LYS A 226 0.17 -9.69 -4.69
CA LYS A 226 -0.51 -10.11 -3.46
C LYS A 226 -0.51 -8.99 -2.42
N MET A 227 -1.51 -9.03 -1.55
CA MET A 227 -1.32 -8.56 -0.17
C MET A 227 -0.78 -9.72 0.66
N LEU A 228 0.35 -9.52 1.31
CA LEU A 228 0.91 -10.50 2.25
C LEU A 228 0.62 -10.06 3.68
N ARG A 229 0.47 -11.03 4.58
CA ARG A 229 0.32 -10.79 6.03
C ARG A 229 1.16 -11.79 6.83
N ILE A 230 2.10 -11.28 7.61
CA ILE A 230 3.03 -12.10 8.41
C ILE A 230 3.12 -11.62 9.86
N ASN A 231 3.43 -12.54 10.78
CA ASN A 231 3.71 -12.21 12.17
C ASN A 231 5.23 -12.08 12.39
N VAL A 232 5.70 -10.86 12.64
CA VAL A 232 7.13 -10.54 12.77
C VAL A 232 7.65 -10.54 14.22
N ARG A 233 6.79 -10.87 15.19
CA ARG A 233 7.13 -11.01 16.61
C ARG A 233 7.53 -12.45 16.98
N GLY A 234 7.53 -13.38 16.01
CA GLY A 234 7.90 -14.80 16.18
C GLY A 234 9.35 -15.16 15.81
N VAL A 235 9.73 -16.43 16.00
CA VAL A 235 11.08 -17.00 15.79
C VAL A 235 11.09 -17.95 14.57
N PRO A 236 12.14 -17.99 13.72
CA PRO A 236 13.38 -17.21 13.78
C PRO A 236 13.38 -15.86 13.04
N THR A 237 12.42 -15.61 12.13
CA THR A 237 12.27 -14.32 11.40
C THR A 237 10.83 -13.82 11.43
N TYR A 238 9.90 -14.65 10.98
CA TYR A 238 8.46 -14.45 11.05
C TYR A 238 7.74 -15.79 11.20
N THR A 239 6.48 -15.74 11.59
CA THR A 239 5.56 -16.87 11.54
C THR A 239 4.33 -16.51 10.71
N ILE A 240 3.56 -17.52 10.31
CA ILE A 240 2.31 -17.32 9.57
C ILE A 240 1.17 -17.13 10.56
N PRO A 241 0.38 -16.05 10.45
CA PRO A 241 -0.88 -15.93 11.18
C PRO A 241 -1.80 -17.13 10.91
N PRO A 242 -2.31 -17.83 11.94
CA PRO A 242 -3.21 -18.97 11.74
C PRO A 242 -4.52 -18.57 11.05
N THR A 243 -4.86 -17.28 11.09
CA THR A 243 -6.03 -16.67 10.44
C THR A 243 -5.78 -16.29 8.98
N ASN A 244 -4.60 -16.56 8.40
CA ASN A 244 -4.41 -16.39 6.96
C ASN A 244 -5.28 -17.38 6.18
N PRO A 245 -5.90 -16.96 5.06
CA PRO A 245 -6.90 -17.77 4.36
C PRO A 245 -6.34 -19.04 3.73
N PHE A 246 -5.03 -19.09 3.45
CA PHE A 246 -4.41 -20.17 2.67
C PHE A 246 -3.46 -21.07 3.47
N THR A 247 -3.49 -21.02 4.81
CA THR A 247 -2.58 -21.80 5.67
C THR A 247 -2.64 -23.32 5.48
N GLN A 248 -3.77 -23.85 5.02
CA GLN A 248 -4.02 -25.28 4.81
C GLN A 248 -4.34 -25.62 3.35
N THR A 249 -4.11 -24.68 2.42
CA THR A 249 -4.42 -24.89 1.00
C THR A 249 -3.15 -25.31 0.25
N ALA A 250 -3.11 -26.55 -0.23
CA ALA A 250 -1.94 -27.06 -0.95
C ALA A 250 -1.64 -26.23 -2.20
N GLY A 251 -0.36 -25.92 -2.43
CA GLY A 251 0.10 -25.11 -3.56
C GLY A 251 0.03 -23.59 -3.34
N TYR A 252 -0.60 -23.12 -2.25
CA TYR A 252 -0.65 -21.71 -1.91
C TYR A 252 0.45 -21.32 -0.94
N ARG A 253 1.02 -20.13 -1.15
CA ARG A 253 1.91 -19.51 -0.18
C ARG A 253 1.12 -19.06 1.05
N PRO A 254 1.47 -19.54 2.26
CA PRO A 254 0.69 -19.27 3.46
C PRO A 254 0.78 -17.81 3.92
N GLU A 255 1.72 -17.02 3.39
CA GLU A 255 1.83 -15.57 3.61
C GLU A 255 0.70 -14.76 2.97
N ILE A 256 -0.01 -15.32 1.98
CA ILE A 256 -1.01 -14.59 1.18
C ILE A 256 -2.24 -14.25 2.05
N TRP A 257 -2.60 -12.97 2.03
CA TRP A 257 -3.87 -12.44 2.57
C TRP A 257 -4.89 -12.21 1.46
N ALA A 258 -4.47 -11.59 0.35
CA ALA A 258 -5.26 -11.41 -0.86
C ALA A 258 -4.38 -11.62 -2.10
N LEU A 259 -4.99 -12.02 -3.23
CA LEU A 259 -4.31 -12.31 -4.49
C LEU A 259 -5.03 -11.70 -5.69
N GLY A 260 -4.33 -11.66 -6.82
CA GLY A 260 -4.86 -11.14 -8.08
C GLY A 260 -4.55 -9.66 -8.32
N LEU A 261 -3.65 -9.08 -7.54
CA LEU A 261 -3.30 -7.66 -7.61
C LEU A 261 -2.18 -7.42 -8.61
N ARG A 262 -2.13 -6.21 -9.18
CA ARG A 262 -1.09 -5.81 -10.14
C ARG A 262 0.07 -5.11 -9.45
N ASN A 263 -0.18 -4.00 -8.76
CA ASN A 263 0.82 -3.22 -8.04
C ASN A 263 0.19 -2.44 -6.87
N PRO A 264 -0.09 -3.10 -5.73
CA PRO A 264 -0.63 -2.46 -4.52
C PRO A 264 0.44 -1.56 -3.88
N TRP A 265 0.60 -0.36 -4.44
CA TRP A 265 1.66 0.59 -4.10
C TRP A 265 1.45 1.24 -2.73
N ARG A 266 0.21 1.66 -2.46
CA ARG A 266 -0.23 2.21 -1.18
C ARG A 266 -1.55 1.59 -0.74
N PHE A 267 -1.67 1.38 0.56
CA PHE A 267 -2.89 0.88 1.20
C PHE A 267 -3.06 1.56 2.56
N SER A 268 -4.26 1.45 3.13
CA SER A 268 -4.53 1.96 4.47
C SER A 268 -5.61 1.15 5.15
N PHE A 269 -5.67 1.25 6.46
CA PHE A 269 -6.78 0.69 7.24
C PHE A 269 -7.74 1.81 7.62
N ASP A 270 -9.04 1.56 7.46
CA ASP A 270 -10.07 2.42 7.99
C ASP A 270 -9.98 2.46 9.52
N ARG A 271 -10.08 3.67 10.09
CA ARG A 271 -9.85 3.88 11.53
C ARG A 271 -11.04 3.49 12.39
N VAL A 272 -12.22 3.32 11.81
CA VAL A 272 -13.47 2.99 12.50
C VAL A 272 -13.64 1.48 12.59
N ASN A 273 -13.42 0.77 11.49
CA ASN A 273 -13.70 -0.67 11.43
C ASN A 273 -12.45 -1.54 11.15
N GLY A 274 -11.33 -0.95 10.74
CA GLY A 274 -10.10 -1.68 10.43
C GLY A 274 -10.10 -2.37 9.08
N ASP A 275 -11.04 -2.03 8.19
CA ASP A 275 -11.06 -2.57 6.82
C ASP A 275 -9.82 -2.10 6.05
N LEU A 276 -9.23 -3.01 5.29
CA LEU A 276 -8.08 -2.74 4.44
C LEU A 276 -8.57 -2.18 3.10
N PHE A 277 -8.10 -1.01 2.72
CA PHE A 277 -8.29 -0.39 1.41
C PHE A 277 -6.98 -0.35 0.64
N ILE A 278 -7.01 -0.78 -0.62
CA ILE A 278 -5.82 -0.88 -1.47
C ILE A 278 -5.95 0.10 -2.64
N GLY A 279 -4.92 0.88 -2.91
CA GLY A 279 -4.75 1.54 -4.20
C GLY A 279 -3.93 0.64 -5.11
N ASP A 280 -4.61 -0.11 -5.98
CA ASP A 280 -3.94 -1.00 -6.93
C ASP A 280 -3.72 -0.28 -8.28
N VAL A 281 -2.45 -0.14 -8.67
CA VAL A 281 -2.10 0.55 -9.91
C VAL A 281 -2.35 -0.41 -11.08
N GLY A 282 -3.45 -0.17 -11.78
CA GLY A 282 -3.85 -0.95 -12.95
C GLY A 282 -3.05 -0.63 -14.22
N GLN A 283 -3.44 -1.25 -15.33
CA GLN A 283 -2.73 -1.11 -16.60
C GLN A 283 -3.26 0.10 -17.40
N ASN A 284 -2.34 0.96 -17.83
CA ASN A 284 -2.58 2.11 -18.72
C ASN A 284 -3.55 3.16 -18.15
N CYS A 285 -4.85 2.93 -18.24
CA CYS A 285 -5.90 3.92 -18.01
C CYS A 285 -6.92 3.54 -16.92
N TRP A 286 -6.67 2.45 -16.21
CA TRP A 286 -7.51 1.99 -15.11
C TRP A 286 -6.65 1.85 -13.87
N GLU A 287 -7.11 2.43 -12.76
CA GLU A 287 -6.64 2.16 -11.42
C GLU A 287 -7.82 1.62 -10.59
N GLU A 288 -7.53 0.79 -9.60
CA GLU A 288 -8.54 0.12 -8.77
C GLU A 288 -8.42 0.57 -7.31
N ILE A 289 -9.56 0.65 -6.63
CA ILE A 289 -9.66 0.74 -5.18
C ILE A 289 -10.38 -0.53 -4.72
N ASP A 290 -9.64 -1.40 -4.03
CA ASP A 290 -10.15 -2.65 -3.46
C ASP A 290 -10.45 -2.52 -1.96
#